data_AF-A0A961TXL9-F1
#
_entry.id   AF-A0A961TXL9-F1
#
_cell.length_a   1.000
_cell.length_b   1.000
_cell.length_c   1.000
_cell.angle_alpha   90.00
_cell.angle_beta   90.00
_cell.angle_gamma   90.00
#
_symmetry.space_group_name_H-M   'P 1'
#
loop_
_entity.id
_entity.type
_entity.pdbx_description
1 polymer ?
#
loop_
_entity_poly.entity_id
_entity_poly.type
_entity_poly.pdbx_seq_one_letter_code
_entity_poly.pdbx_strand_id
1 'polypeptide(L)'
;FPEQQRQNNPNLCFNWFQPQDFRPGTGEALSIQQMIETMVETHKLDAKRVFITGLSAGGAMTAAMLSNYPEMFAGGAIIAGLPYASAKTVPEAFDRMRGHGGPSVPALQKALRSASDHQGPWPKISIWQGTADSTVAPSNAEAIAEQWKGVHAVDTSRALKTTDGRLTKIEWLSAGNVVIEINMITGMDHGTPIAAGLGAPGPYMLDVGISSTRAIAQFWEISKADGDAVKSRHQELATIPSETRNITLDHAKTRRESPKAHPSKDGDPAHSASGTSGVKQIIEDALRAAGLMR
;
A
#
# COMPACT_ATOMS: atom_id res chain seq x y z
N PHE A 1 9.51 -4.70 -14.13
CA PHE A 1 8.98 -5.20 -12.83
C PHE A 1 8.20 -6.47 -13.10
N PRO A 2 7.92 -7.32 -12.09
CA PRO A 2 6.98 -8.43 -12.28
C PRO A 2 5.65 -7.85 -12.77
N GLU A 3 5.15 -8.37 -13.88
CA GLU A 3 3.96 -7.87 -14.55
C GLU A 3 3.13 -9.03 -15.08
N GLN A 4 1.82 -8.81 -15.20
CA GLN A 4 0.91 -9.80 -15.80
C GLN A 4 1.08 -9.81 -17.32
N GLN A 5 0.58 -10.86 -17.96
CA GLN A 5 0.43 -10.88 -19.41
C GLN A 5 -0.81 -10.07 -19.83
N ARG A 6 -0.78 -9.46 -21.02
CA ARG A 6 -1.90 -8.67 -21.54
C ARG A 6 -3.21 -9.45 -21.65
N GLN A 7 -3.11 -10.77 -21.88
CA GLN A 7 -4.28 -11.66 -21.91
C GLN A 7 -4.98 -11.74 -20.55
N ASN A 8 -4.25 -11.65 -19.45
CA ASN A 8 -4.80 -11.67 -18.08
C ASN A 8 -5.28 -10.29 -17.65
N ASN A 9 -4.52 -9.25 -18.00
CA ASN A 9 -4.89 -7.87 -17.73
C ASN A 9 -4.23 -6.94 -18.77
N PRO A 10 -5.00 -6.17 -19.57
CA PRO A 10 -4.44 -5.26 -20.58
C PRO A 10 -3.47 -4.21 -20.03
N ASN A 11 -3.58 -3.87 -18.74
CA ASN A 11 -2.71 -2.94 -18.04
C ASN A 11 -1.49 -3.62 -17.38
N LEU A 12 -1.29 -4.93 -17.59
CA LEU A 12 -0.22 -5.74 -17.00
C LEU A 12 -0.24 -5.76 -15.46
N CYS A 13 -1.36 -5.38 -14.85
CA CYS A 13 -1.57 -5.36 -13.40
C CYS A 13 -2.13 -6.69 -12.89
N PHE A 14 -1.82 -7.01 -11.63
CA PHE A 14 -2.51 -8.08 -10.90
C PHE A 14 -4.01 -7.80 -10.73
N ASN A 15 -4.81 -8.85 -10.82
CA ASN A 15 -6.27 -8.85 -10.67
C ASN A 15 -6.71 -8.99 -9.20
N TRP A 16 -6.19 -8.12 -8.34
CA TRP A 16 -6.47 -8.10 -6.88
C TRP A 16 -7.95 -7.90 -6.50
N PHE A 17 -8.80 -7.53 -7.47
CA PHE A 17 -10.24 -7.35 -7.32
C PHE A 17 -11.05 -8.53 -7.87
N GLN A 18 -10.41 -9.58 -8.40
CA GLN A 18 -11.08 -10.78 -8.89
C GLN A 18 -10.91 -11.92 -7.88
N PRO A 19 -11.99 -12.41 -7.23
CA PRO A 19 -11.87 -13.41 -6.17
C PRO A 19 -11.11 -14.68 -6.56
N GLN A 20 -11.17 -15.12 -7.82
CA GLN A 20 -10.41 -16.27 -8.29
C GLN A 20 -8.90 -16.04 -8.37
N ASP A 21 -8.45 -14.78 -8.44
CA ASP A 21 -7.04 -14.40 -8.57
C ASP A 21 -6.40 -14.05 -7.24
N PHE A 22 -7.17 -13.52 -6.28
CA PHE A 22 -6.62 -13.11 -4.98
C PHE A 22 -6.94 -14.07 -3.83
N ARG A 23 -7.78 -15.10 -3.98
CA ARG A 23 -8.08 -16.06 -2.89
C ARG A 23 -7.00 -17.16 -2.80
N PRO A 24 -6.84 -17.80 -1.63
CA PRO A 24 -5.88 -18.89 -1.49
C PRO A 24 -6.27 -20.08 -2.38
N GLY A 25 -5.26 -20.74 -2.94
CA GLY A 25 -5.42 -21.98 -3.68
C GLY A 25 -5.84 -21.82 -5.15
N THR A 26 -5.96 -20.59 -5.66
CA THR A 26 -6.34 -20.33 -7.05
C THR A 26 -5.59 -19.13 -7.66
N GLY A 27 -5.60 -19.07 -9.00
CA GLY A 27 -5.22 -17.89 -9.78
C GLY A 27 -3.84 -17.30 -9.49
N GLU A 28 -3.76 -15.98 -9.56
CA GLU A 28 -2.51 -15.23 -9.39
C GLU A 28 -1.85 -15.44 -8.02
N ALA A 29 -2.63 -15.48 -6.93
CA ALA A 29 -2.13 -15.71 -5.58
C ALA A 29 -1.47 -17.10 -5.43
N LEU A 30 -2.10 -18.16 -5.97
CA LEU A 30 -1.49 -19.49 -6.00
C LEU A 30 -0.20 -19.50 -6.81
N SER A 31 -0.18 -18.81 -7.96
CA SER A 31 1.02 -18.74 -8.80
C SER A 31 2.19 -18.09 -8.06
N ILE A 32 1.93 -17.00 -7.32
CA ILE A 32 2.96 -16.34 -6.50
C ILE A 32 3.43 -17.26 -5.38
N GLN A 33 2.53 -17.96 -4.69
CA GLN A 33 2.89 -18.91 -3.64
C GLN A 33 3.79 -20.02 -4.18
N GLN A 34 3.44 -20.64 -5.32
CA GLN A 34 4.26 -21.68 -5.96
C GLN A 34 5.63 -21.17 -6.42
N MET A 35 5.72 -19.94 -6.94
CA MET A 35 7.00 -19.34 -7.30
C MET A 35 7.90 -19.18 -6.07
N ILE A 36 7.34 -18.73 -4.94
CA ILE A 36 8.10 -18.57 -3.69
C ILE A 36 8.58 -19.93 -3.18
N GLU A 37 7.70 -20.93 -3.10
CA GLU A 37 8.06 -22.29 -2.67
C GLU A 37 9.16 -22.88 -3.55
N THR A 38 9.01 -22.75 -4.88
CA THR A 38 10.03 -23.21 -5.84
C THR A 38 11.38 -22.58 -5.57
N MET A 39 11.43 -21.26 -5.32
CA MET A 39 12.69 -20.56 -5.03
C MET A 39 13.30 -21.00 -3.70
N VAL A 40 12.48 -21.17 -2.66
CA VAL A 40 12.92 -21.65 -1.34
C VAL A 40 13.51 -23.04 -1.45
N GLU A 41 12.81 -23.97 -2.11
CA GLU A 41 13.25 -25.36 -2.26
C GLU A 41 14.49 -25.50 -3.14
N THR A 42 14.52 -24.80 -4.28
CA THR A 42 15.60 -24.89 -5.27
C THR A 42 16.89 -24.30 -4.72
N HIS A 43 16.82 -23.15 -4.06
CA HIS A 43 18.00 -22.43 -3.59
C HIS A 43 18.31 -22.63 -2.11
N LYS A 44 17.55 -23.49 -1.41
CA LYS A 44 17.70 -23.76 0.04
C LYS A 44 17.67 -22.48 0.87
N LEU A 45 16.76 -21.58 0.52
CA LEU A 45 16.59 -20.31 1.23
C LEU A 45 15.95 -20.56 2.60
N ASP A 46 16.22 -19.67 3.55
CA ASP A 46 15.54 -19.72 4.85
C ASP A 46 14.07 -19.32 4.70
N ALA A 47 13.17 -20.30 4.82
CA ALA A 47 11.73 -20.11 4.72
C ALA A 47 11.18 -19.14 5.79
N LYS A 48 11.92 -18.89 6.89
CA LYS A 48 11.54 -17.92 7.92
C LYS A 48 11.95 -16.49 7.59
N ARG A 49 12.63 -16.26 6.47
CA ARG A 49 13.15 -14.96 6.03
C ARG A 49 12.64 -14.58 4.65
N VAL A 50 11.39 -14.91 4.37
CA VAL A 50 10.69 -14.52 3.14
C VAL A 50 9.90 -13.24 3.43
N PHE A 51 10.01 -12.28 2.51
CA PHE A 51 9.36 -10.98 2.58
C PHE A 51 8.74 -10.66 1.23
N ILE A 52 7.68 -9.86 1.23
CA ILE A 52 6.97 -9.49 0.01
C ILE A 52 6.70 -7.99 -0.05
N THR A 53 6.83 -7.39 -1.23
CA THR A 53 6.46 -6.00 -1.46
C THR A 53 5.94 -5.80 -2.87
N GLY A 54 5.09 -4.79 -3.05
CA GLY A 54 4.57 -4.41 -4.34
C GLY A 54 3.99 -3.00 -4.34
N LEU A 55 3.95 -2.43 -5.54
CA LEU A 55 3.36 -1.12 -5.83
C LEU A 55 1.96 -1.29 -6.45
N SER A 56 1.01 -0.42 -6.10
CA SER A 56 -0.29 -0.31 -6.78
C SER A 56 -1.08 -1.63 -6.73
N ALA A 57 -1.49 -2.17 -7.88
CA ALA A 57 -2.07 -3.51 -7.98
C ALA A 57 -1.17 -4.61 -7.36
N GLY A 58 0.15 -4.48 -7.46
CA GLY A 58 1.10 -5.34 -6.76
C GLY A 58 1.12 -5.13 -5.24
N GLY A 59 0.83 -3.91 -4.77
CA GLY A 59 0.64 -3.62 -3.35
C GLY A 59 -0.65 -4.24 -2.80
N ALA A 60 -1.75 -4.18 -3.56
CA ALA A 60 -2.98 -4.88 -3.23
C ALA A 60 -2.80 -6.42 -3.26
N MET A 61 -2.07 -6.95 -4.24
CA MET A 61 -1.74 -8.38 -4.28
C MET A 61 -0.80 -8.78 -3.14
N THR A 62 0.13 -7.90 -2.73
CA THR A 62 0.94 -8.09 -1.52
C THR A 62 0.05 -8.23 -0.28
N ALA A 63 -0.96 -7.38 -0.11
CA ALA A 63 -1.93 -7.50 0.98
C ALA A 63 -2.70 -8.84 0.94
N ALA A 64 -3.03 -9.33 -0.27
CA ALA A 64 -3.67 -10.64 -0.44
C ALA A 64 -2.77 -11.79 -0.04
N MET A 65 -1.52 -11.81 -0.50
CA MET A 65 -0.55 -12.84 -0.13
C MET A 65 -0.33 -12.90 1.38
N LEU A 66 -0.15 -11.74 2.03
CA LEU A 66 0.04 -11.65 3.48
C LEU A 66 -1.18 -12.11 4.28
N SER A 67 -2.39 -11.99 3.74
CA SER A 67 -3.63 -12.41 4.41
C SER A 67 -3.89 -13.90 4.23
N ASN A 68 -3.66 -14.42 3.02
CA ASN A 68 -3.95 -15.80 2.63
C ASN A 68 -2.89 -16.80 3.04
N TYR A 69 -1.62 -16.39 3.04
CA TYR A 69 -0.45 -17.24 3.31
C TYR A 69 0.47 -16.59 4.36
N PRO A 70 -0.05 -16.11 5.50
CA PRO A 70 0.74 -15.35 6.48
C PRO A 70 1.95 -16.13 7.02
N GLU A 71 1.86 -17.45 7.12
CA GLU A 71 2.91 -18.34 7.59
C GLU A 71 4.16 -18.34 6.69
N MET A 72 4.01 -17.93 5.42
CA MET A 72 5.13 -17.83 4.49
C MET A 72 5.98 -16.58 4.72
N PHE A 73 5.49 -15.56 5.43
CA PHE A 73 6.13 -14.23 5.43
C PHE A 73 6.55 -13.78 6.83
N ALA A 74 7.78 -13.29 6.95
CA ALA A 74 8.24 -12.57 8.13
C ALA A 74 7.74 -11.12 8.17
N GLY A 75 7.46 -10.54 6.99
CA GLY A 75 6.92 -9.19 6.86
C GLY A 75 6.58 -8.85 5.41
N GLY A 76 5.81 -7.78 5.24
CA GLY A 76 5.45 -7.28 3.92
C GLY A 76 5.30 -5.78 3.85
N ALA A 77 5.49 -5.23 2.66
CA ALA A 77 5.45 -3.79 2.42
C ALA A 77 4.53 -3.43 1.26
N ILE A 78 3.47 -2.68 1.56
CA ILE A 78 2.41 -2.31 0.63
C ILE A 78 2.64 -0.85 0.21
N ILE A 79 3.00 -0.62 -1.05
CA ILE A 79 3.26 0.71 -1.59
C ILE A 79 2.08 1.10 -2.48
N ALA A 80 1.40 2.21 -2.16
CA ALA A 80 0.24 2.71 -2.89
C ALA A 80 -0.82 1.63 -3.21
N GLY A 81 -1.04 0.69 -2.27
CA GLY A 81 -1.92 -0.46 -2.44
C GLY A 81 -3.32 -0.25 -1.85
N LEU A 82 -4.06 -1.36 -1.71
CA LEU A 82 -5.41 -1.36 -1.15
C LEU A 82 -5.56 -2.44 -0.06
N PRO A 83 -6.56 -2.31 0.84
CA PRO A 83 -6.87 -3.35 1.80
C PRO A 83 -7.28 -4.66 1.11
N TYR A 84 -6.91 -5.79 1.71
CA TYR A 84 -7.29 -7.12 1.22
C TYR A 84 -8.80 -7.27 1.14
N ALA A 85 -9.29 -7.87 0.05
CA ALA A 85 -10.71 -8.15 -0.21
C ALA A 85 -11.64 -6.91 -0.13
N SER A 86 -11.10 -5.71 -0.35
CA SER A 86 -11.86 -4.46 -0.37
C SER A 86 -12.72 -4.28 -1.63
N ALA A 87 -12.41 -5.00 -2.70
CA ALA A 87 -13.17 -5.09 -3.95
C ALA A 87 -13.25 -6.54 -4.46
N LYS A 88 -14.32 -6.85 -5.19
CA LYS A 88 -14.57 -8.16 -5.81
C LYS A 88 -15.02 -8.03 -7.28
N THR A 89 -15.05 -6.80 -7.79
CA THR A 89 -15.46 -6.47 -9.16
C THR A 89 -14.66 -5.27 -9.66
N VAL A 90 -14.63 -5.08 -10.99
CA VAL A 90 -13.95 -3.93 -11.61
C VAL A 90 -14.54 -2.58 -11.16
N PRO A 91 -15.88 -2.37 -11.11
CA PRO A 91 -16.42 -1.11 -10.63
C PRO A 91 -16.04 -0.81 -9.18
N GLU A 92 -16.13 -1.81 -8.30
CA GLU A 92 -15.67 -1.66 -6.91
C GLU A 92 -14.19 -1.32 -6.85
N ALA A 93 -13.35 -1.95 -7.69
CA ALA A 93 -11.92 -1.68 -7.72
C ALA A 93 -11.63 -0.19 -7.98
N PHE A 94 -12.28 0.41 -8.98
CA PHE A 94 -12.13 1.83 -9.27
C PHE A 94 -12.67 2.73 -8.15
N ASP A 95 -13.77 2.36 -7.49
CA ASP A 95 -14.27 3.11 -6.34
C ASP A 95 -13.31 3.04 -5.16
N ARG A 96 -12.78 1.84 -4.85
CA ARG A 96 -11.80 1.66 -3.78
C ARG A 96 -10.50 2.41 -4.04
N MET A 97 -10.01 2.39 -5.28
CA MET A 97 -8.84 3.17 -5.69
C MET A 97 -9.04 4.66 -5.39
N ARG A 98 -10.24 5.20 -5.60
CA ARG A 98 -10.57 6.61 -5.27
C ARG A 98 -10.88 6.86 -3.79
N GLY A 99 -10.77 5.84 -2.93
CA GLY A 99 -11.09 5.94 -1.51
C GLY A 99 -12.60 5.97 -1.22
N HIS A 100 -13.43 5.47 -2.14
CA HIS A 100 -14.89 5.51 -2.06
C HIS A 100 -15.50 4.12 -1.81
N GLY A 101 -16.64 4.11 -1.10
CA GLY A 101 -17.50 2.93 -0.95
C GLY A 101 -16.88 1.73 -0.24
N GLY A 102 -15.71 1.89 0.40
CA GLY A 102 -14.98 0.79 1.04
C GLY A 102 -15.77 0.05 2.11
N PRO A 103 -15.46 -1.24 2.37
CA PRO A 103 -16.06 -1.95 3.49
C PRO A 103 -15.76 -1.25 4.82
N SER A 104 -16.63 -1.43 5.81
CA SER A 104 -16.35 -0.93 7.17
C SER A 104 -15.13 -1.60 7.77
N VAL A 105 -14.47 -0.95 8.74
CA VAL A 105 -13.31 -1.51 9.45
C VAL A 105 -13.60 -2.92 10.02
N PRO A 106 -14.74 -3.19 10.69
CA PRO A 106 -15.06 -4.55 11.14
C PRO A 106 -15.15 -5.57 10.00
N ALA A 107 -15.67 -5.17 8.83
CA ALA A 107 -15.76 -6.04 7.67
C ALA A 107 -14.37 -6.33 7.07
N LEU A 108 -13.50 -5.33 6.99
CA LEU A 108 -12.10 -5.50 6.55
C LEU A 108 -11.34 -6.45 7.47
N GLN A 109 -11.43 -6.24 8.79
CA GLN A 109 -10.78 -7.08 9.78
C GLN A 109 -11.32 -8.51 9.77
N LYS A 110 -12.64 -8.68 9.61
CA LYS A 110 -13.24 -10.01 9.43
C LYS A 110 -12.71 -10.69 8.17
N ALA A 111 -12.65 -9.98 7.05
CA ALA A 111 -12.15 -10.54 5.79
C ALA A 111 -10.70 -11.04 5.94
N LEU A 112 -9.84 -10.26 6.58
CA LEU A 112 -8.44 -10.67 6.83
C LEU A 112 -8.35 -11.87 7.78
N ARG A 113 -9.10 -11.87 8.90
CA ARG A 113 -9.13 -13.03 9.83
C ARG A 113 -9.69 -14.30 9.23
N SER A 114 -10.57 -14.20 8.23
CA SER A 114 -11.18 -15.35 7.56
C SER A 114 -10.42 -15.79 6.31
N ALA A 115 -9.27 -15.17 5.99
CA ALA A 115 -8.49 -15.49 4.82
C ALA A 115 -7.69 -16.81 4.97
N SER A 116 -7.32 -17.16 6.21
CA SER A 116 -6.60 -18.38 6.57
C SER A 116 -6.94 -18.79 8.01
N ASP A 117 -6.59 -20.03 8.40
CA ASP A 117 -6.75 -20.51 9.78
C ASP A 117 -5.62 -20.04 10.72
N HIS A 118 -4.74 -19.15 10.25
CA HIS A 118 -3.57 -18.68 10.98
C HIS A 118 -3.94 -17.94 12.27
N GLN A 119 -3.33 -18.34 13.38
CA GLN A 119 -3.56 -17.74 14.70
C GLN A 119 -2.45 -16.77 15.13
N GLY A 120 -1.40 -16.63 14.32
CA GLY A 120 -0.23 -15.81 14.60
C GLY A 120 1.03 -16.63 14.93
N PRO A 121 2.19 -15.96 15.07
CA PRO A 121 2.38 -14.52 14.89
C PRO A 121 2.13 -14.07 13.45
N TRP A 122 1.54 -12.89 13.26
CA TRP A 122 1.27 -12.31 11.95
C TRP A 122 2.48 -11.53 11.41
N PRO A 123 2.69 -11.45 10.08
CA PRO A 123 3.77 -10.67 9.50
C PRO A 123 3.69 -9.18 9.88
N LYS A 124 4.85 -8.54 10.07
CA LYS A 124 4.94 -7.08 10.26
C LYS A 124 4.61 -6.36 8.95
N ILE A 125 3.84 -5.28 9.00
CA ILE A 125 3.36 -4.57 7.80
C ILE A 125 3.92 -3.15 7.72
N SER A 126 4.54 -2.82 6.58
CA SER A 126 5.00 -1.46 6.26
C SER A 126 4.16 -0.89 5.12
N ILE A 127 3.52 0.25 5.32
CA ILE A 127 2.60 0.86 4.36
C ILE A 127 3.23 2.16 3.86
N TRP A 128 3.26 2.38 2.55
CA TRP A 128 3.89 3.56 1.93
C TRP A 128 2.93 4.25 0.99
N GLN A 129 2.79 5.56 1.12
CA GLN A 129 1.80 6.32 0.36
C GLN A 129 2.24 7.76 0.12
N GLY A 130 2.05 8.23 -1.10
CA GLY A 130 2.20 9.65 -1.43
C GLY A 130 0.93 10.42 -1.09
N THR A 131 1.04 11.60 -0.48
CA THR A 131 -0.15 12.40 -0.13
C THR A 131 -0.81 13.09 -1.33
N ALA A 132 -0.14 13.11 -2.49
CA ALA A 132 -0.65 13.68 -3.73
C ALA A 132 -1.00 12.59 -4.77
N ASP A 133 -1.01 11.32 -4.36
CA ASP A 133 -1.38 10.18 -5.21
C ASP A 133 -2.83 10.32 -5.70
N SER A 134 -2.98 10.53 -7.01
CA SER A 134 -4.27 10.68 -7.67
C SER A 134 -4.81 9.38 -8.29
N THR A 135 -4.04 8.30 -8.23
CA THR A 135 -4.40 6.98 -8.76
C THR A 135 -4.99 6.09 -7.66
N VAL A 136 -4.31 6.00 -6.52
CA VAL A 136 -4.77 5.31 -5.32
C VAL A 136 -4.80 6.30 -4.18
N ALA A 137 -6.01 6.66 -3.74
CA ALA A 137 -6.25 7.69 -2.76
C ALA A 137 -5.48 7.42 -1.45
N PRO A 138 -4.88 8.44 -0.83
CA PRO A 138 -4.09 8.26 0.40
C PRO A 138 -4.86 7.63 1.57
N SER A 139 -6.19 7.75 1.60
CA SER A 139 -7.06 7.11 2.60
C SER A 139 -6.96 5.57 2.60
N ASN A 140 -6.51 4.96 1.51
CA ASN A 140 -6.27 3.51 1.46
C ASN A 140 -5.14 3.07 2.41
N ALA A 141 -4.12 3.89 2.66
CA ALA A 141 -3.06 3.56 3.60
C ALA A 141 -3.59 3.42 5.04
N GLU A 142 -4.50 4.31 5.44
CA GLU A 142 -5.18 4.24 6.74
C GLU A 142 -6.09 3.02 6.80
N ALA A 143 -6.86 2.74 5.74
CA ALA A 143 -7.73 1.57 5.68
C ALA A 143 -6.96 0.24 5.77
N ILE A 144 -5.77 0.15 5.17
CA ILE A 144 -4.87 -1.01 5.31
C ILE A 144 -4.46 -1.14 6.78
N ALA A 145 -4.00 -0.08 7.42
CA ALA A 145 -3.61 -0.13 8.83
C ALA A 145 -4.78 -0.56 9.73
N GLU A 146 -5.99 -0.02 9.52
CA GLU A 146 -7.19 -0.41 10.26
C GLU A 146 -7.57 -1.88 10.08
N GLN A 147 -7.38 -2.43 8.88
CA GLN A 147 -7.57 -3.86 8.63
C GLN A 147 -6.56 -4.70 9.44
N TRP A 148 -5.28 -4.34 9.42
CA TRP A 148 -4.21 -5.10 10.08
C TRP A 148 -4.22 -4.98 11.61
N LYS A 149 -4.73 -3.88 12.17
CA LYS A 149 -5.02 -3.77 13.61
C LYS A 149 -5.97 -4.86 14.13
N GLY A 150 -6.76 -5.48 13.26
CA GLY A 150 -7.69 -6.55 13.64
C GLY A 150 -7.05 -7.90 13.96
N VAL A 151 -5.77 -8.09 13.60
CA VAL A 151 -5.01 -9.32 13.88
C VAL A 151 -3.77 -9.08 14.72
N HIS A 152 -3.22 -7.86 14.65
CA HIS A 152 -2.18 -7.44 15.56
C HIS A 152 -2.84 -6.91 16.84
N ALA A 153 -2.55 -7.51 18.00
CA ALA A 153 -3.03 -7.06 19.30
C ALA A 153 -2.34 -5.75 19.73
N VAL A 154 -2.56 -4.69 18.97
CA VAL A 154 -2.03 -3.35 19.22
C VAL A 154 -3.00 -2.54 20.04
N ASP A 155 -2.47 -1.63 20.86
CA ASP A 155 -3.28 -0.58 21.46
C ASP A 155 -3.64 0.44 20.38
N THR A 156 -4.89 0.39 19.92
CA THR A 156 -5.37 1.26 18.83
C THR A 156 -5.46 2.72 19.24
N SER A 157 -5.46 3.02 20.54
CA SER A 157 -5.44 4.39 21.09
C SER A 157 -4.04 4.99 21.13
N ARG A 158 -2.99 4.17 20.95
CA ARG A 158 -1.60 4.57 21.12
C ARG A 158 -0.79 4.26 19.86
N ALA A 159 -0.54 5.30 19.06
CA ALA A 159 0.42 5.28 17.98
C ALA A 159 1.62 6.17 18.30
N LEU A 160 2.81 5.79 17.83
CA LEU A 160 3.96 6.70 17.79
C LEU A 160 3.92 7.43 16.46
N LYS A 161 3.93 8.76 16.48
CA LYS A 161 3.95 9.59 15.27
C LYS A 161 5.25 10.37 15.23
N THR A 162 5.97 10.29 14.12
CA THR A 162 7.17 11.08 13.86
C THR A 162 7.08 11.73 12.48
N THR A 163 7.63 12.92 12.35
CA THR A 163 7.73 13.62 11.08
C THR A 163 9.16 14.09 10.89
N ASP A 164 9.76 13.72 9.77
CA ASP A 164 11.09 14.15 9.35
C ASP A 164 11.04 14.61 7.89
N GLY A 165 11.24 15.91 7.68
CA GLY A 165 11.05 16.56 6.39
C GLY A 165 9.67 16.26 5.81
N ARG A 166 9.64 15.53 4.68
CA ARG A 166 8.40 15.16 3.97
C ARG A 166 7.81 13.82 4.42
N LEU A 167 8.52 13.06 5.24
CA LEU A 167 8.06 11.75 5.72
C LEU A 167 7.34 11.91 7.04
N THR A 168 6.08 11.50 7.10
CA THR A 168 5.36 11.30 8.36
C THR A 168 5.16 9.81 8.58
N LYS A 169 5.74 9.28 9.66
CA LYS A 169 5.61 7.89 10.07
C LYS A 169 4.62 7.76 11.23
N ILE A 170 3.75 6.76 11.16
CA ILE A 170 2.84 6.37 12.25
C ILE A 170 3.05 4.89 12.53
N GLU A 171 3.34 4.54 13.78
CA GLU A 171 3.74 3.18 14.20
C GLU A 171 2.82 2.66 15.31
N TRP A 172 2.40 1.40 15.18
CA TRP A 172 1.68 0.67 16.22
C TRP A 172 2.50 -0.51 16.71
N LEU A 173 2.52 -0.68 18.02
CA LEU A 173 3.34 -1.66 18.70
C LEU A 173 2.48 -2.77 19.30
N SER A 174 3.00 -4.00 19.27
CA SER A 174 2.50 -5.13 20.06
C SER A 174 3.66 -5.73 20.84
N ALA A 175 3.48 -5.93 22.15
CA ALA A 175 4.52 -6.40 23.06
C ALA A 175 5.88 -5.67 22.91
N GLY A 176 5.85 -4.36 22.69
CA GLY A 176 7.05 -3.53 22.54
C GLY A 176 7.70 -3.51 21.15
N ASN A 177 7.19 -4.29 20.19
CA ASN A 177 7.69 -4.33 18.81
C ASN A 177 6.75 -3.59 17.87
N VAL A 178 7.28 -2.75 16.97
CA VAL A 178 6.45 -2.12 15.93
C VAL A 178 5.99 -3.20 14.95
N VAL A 179 4.69 -3.43 14.84
CA VAL A 179 4.10 -4.46 13.97
C VAL A 179 3.39 -3.89 12.74
N ILE A 180 3.00 -2.61 12.80
CA ILE A 180 2.41 -1.88 11.69
C ILE A 180 3.08 -0.50 11.64
N GLU A 181 3.54 -0.08 10.46
CA GLU A 181 3.91 1.30 10.19
C GLU A 181 3.21 1.85 8.94
N ILE A 182 2.82 3.12 8.97
CA ILE A 182 2.46 3.91 7.79
C ILE A 182 3.55 4.96 7.57
N ASN A 183 4.01 5.08 6.33
CA ASN A 183 4.98 6.05 5.82
C ASN A 183 4.29 6.95 4.78
N MET A 184 3.81 8.12 5.20
CA MET A 184 3.19 9.12 4.33
C MET A 184 4.25 10.10 3.81
N ILE A 185 4.35 10.28 2.49
CA ILE A 185 5.30 11.21 1.87
C ILE A 185 4.57 12.41 1.28
N THR A 186 4.75 13.57 1.92
CA THR A 186 4.10 14.82 1.52
C THR A 186 4.47 15.21 0.09
N GLY A 187 3.44 15.45 -0.73
CA GLY A 187 3.56 15.92 -2.11
C GLY A 187 4.00 14.86 -3.12
N MET A 188 4.18 13.61 -2.71
CA MET A 188 4.52 12.52 -3.63
C MET A 188 3.25 12.00 -4.33
N ASP A 189 3.35 11.74 -5.64
CA ASP A 189 2.32 11.11 -6.47
C ASP A 189 2.39 9.57 -6.41
N HIS A 190 1.66 8.87 -7.29
CA HIS A 190 1.60 7.42 -7.37
C HIS A 190 2.94 6.80 -7.78
N GLY A 191 3.62 6.11 -6.85
CA GLY A 191 4.86 5.42 -7.16
C GLY A 191 5.64 4.93 -5.95
N THR A 192 6.75 4.25 -6.24
CA THR A 192 7.73 3.81 -5.26
C THR A 192 8.74 4.94 -4.99
N PRO A 193 8.88 5.41 -3.74
CA PRO A 193 9.83 6.44 -3.39
C PRO A 193 11.26 5.88 -3.38
N ILE A 194 12.14 6.57 -4.10
CA ILE A 194 13.57 6.30 -4.13
C ILE A 194 14.36 7.53 -3.65
N ALA A 195 15.63 7.32 -3.39
CA ALA A 195 16.58 8.39 -3.09
C ALA A 195 17.78 8.28 -4.05
N ALA A 196 18.43 9.41 -4.34
CA ALA A 196 19.65 9.46 -5.13
C ALA A 196 20.68 8.42 -4.66
N GLY A 197 21.24 7.67 -5.62
CA GLY A 197 22.19 6.57 -5.36
C GLY A 197 21.56 5.26 -4.87
N LEU A 198 20.25 5.23 -4.60
CA LEU A 198 19.48 4.06 -4.17
C LEU A 198 18.27 3.83 -5.09
N GLY A 199 18.55 3.69 -6.38
CA GLY A 199 17.57 3.53 -7.46
C GLY A 199 17.82 4.50 -8.62
N ALA A 200 17.04 4.34 -9.69
CA ALA A 200 17.02 5.25 -10.82
C ALA A 200 15.59 5.77 -11.03
N PRO A 201 15.38 7.09 -11.19
CA PRO A 201 14.07 7.63 -11.49
C PRO A 201 13.51 7.06 -12.79
N GLY A 202 12.20 6.86 -12.83
CA GLY A 202 11.51 6.32 -13.99
C GLY A 202 10.00 6.29 -13.77
N PRO A 203 9.23 5.70 -14.71
CA PRO A 203 7.80 5.51 -14.53
C PRO A 203 7.52 4.83 -13.18
N TYR A 204 6.77 5.54 -12.32
CA TYR A 204 6.40 5.10 -10.97
C TYR A 204 7.57 4.83 -10.01
N MET A 205 8.78 5.30 -10.34
CA MET A 205 9.97 5.28 -9.49
C MET A 205 10.37 6.73 -9.22
N LEU A 206 9.95 7.24 -8.08
CA LEU A 206 9.92 8.69 -7.79
C LEU A 206 11.09 9.07 -6.90
N ASP A 207 12.06 9.82 -7.41
CA ASP A 207 13.11 10.37 -6.55
C ASP A 207 12.56 11.51 -5.71
N VAL A 208 12.41 11.18 -4.44
CA VAL A 208 11.86 12.05 -3.40
C VAL A 208 12.84 12.25 -2.26
N GLY A 209 14.10 11.81 -2.44
CA GLY A 209 15.12 11.82 -1.39
C GLY A 209 14.88 10.82 -0.25
N ILE A 210 13.92 9.90 -0.39
CA ILE A 210 13.56 8.89 0.62
C ILE A 210 13.50 7.53 -0.07
N SER A 211 14.33 6.57 0.34
CA SER A 211 14.30 5.20 -0.19
C SER A 211 13.37 4.33 0.64
N SER A 212 12.20 3.95 0.11
CA SER A 212 11.35 2.97 0.79
C SER A 212 12.06 1.64 0.96
N THR A 213 12.77 1.17 -0.07
CA THR A 213 13.50 -0.10 0.00
C THR A 213 14.44 -0.18 1.19
N ARG A 214 15.21 0.88 1.44
CA ARG A 214 16.13 0.92 2.59
C ARG A 214 15.39 0.95 3.92
N ALA A 215 14.37 1.80 4.04
CA ALA A 215 13.58 1.92 5.26
C ALA A 215 12.81 0.63 5.58
N ILE A 216 12.24 -0.03 4.56
CA ILE A 216 11.59 -1.34 4.66
C ILE A 216 12.59 -2.41 5.13
N ALA A 217 13.78 -2.46 4.53
CA ALA A 217 14.82 -3.40 4.95
C ALA A 217 15.30 -3.19 6.40
N GLN A 218 15.27 -1.95 6.90
CA GLN A 218 15.52 -1.64 8.30
C GLN A 218 14.35 -2.06 9.20
N PHE A 219 13.12 -1.80 8.78
CA PHE A 219 11.90 -2.22 9.51
C PHE A 219 11.80 -3.74 9.66
N TRP A 220 12.27 -4.48 8.65
CA TRP A 220 12.39 -5.94 8.66
C TRP A 220 13.68 -6.47 9.30
N GLU A 221 14.55 -5.58 9.80
CA GLU A 221 15.81 -5.94 10.46
C GLU A 221 16.76 -6.77 9.56
N ILE A 222 16.64 -6.62 8.24
CA ILE A 222 17.51 -7.24 7.24
C ILE A 222 18.83 -6.45 7.11
N SER A 223 18.74 -5.13 7.24
CA SER A 223 19.89 -4.23 7.23
C SER A 223 20.05 -3.53 8.57
N LYS A 224 21.28 -3.31 9.03
CA LYS A 224 21.54 -2.47 10.20
C LYS A 224 21.05 -1.06 9.86
N ALA A 225 20.36 -0.41 10.80
CA ALA A 225 20.20 1.03 10.74
C ALA A 225 21.59 1.67 10.68
N ASP A 226 21.79 2.67 9.83
CA ASP A 226 22.99 3.49 9.92
C ASP A 226 22.94 4.20 11.28
N GLY A 227 23.75 3.71 12.23
CA GLY A 227 24.01 4.36 13.51
C GLY A 227 23.04 4.05 14.64
N ASP A 228 23.61 3.96 15.85
CA ASP A 228 23.05 3.53 17.14
C ASP A 228 21.84 4.33 17.71
N ALA A 229 21.12 5.10 16.90
CA ALA A 229 20.08 6.01 17.38
C ALA A 229 18.72 5.36 17.67
N VAL A 230 18.39 4.23 17.05
CA VAL A 230 17.04 3.63 17.14
C VAL A 230 16.84 2.86 18.45
N LYS A 231 17.86 2.11 18.92
CA LYS A 231 17.77 1.33 20.17
C LYS A 231 17.66 2.22 21.42
N SER A 232 18.37 3.34 21.43
CA SER A 232 18.31 4.33 22.52
C SER A 232 16.94 5.00 22.61
N ARG A 233 16.30 5.28 21.46
CA ARG A 233 15.05 6.05 21.39
C ARG A 233 13.81 5.23 21.82
N HIS A 234 13.81 3.91 21.59
CA HIS A 234 12.74 3.02 22.07
C HIS A 234 12.77 2.80 23.59
N GLN A 235 13.96 2.79 24.21
CA GLN A 235 14.08 2.73 25.68
C GLN A 235 13.64 4.05 26.33
N GLU A 236 13.95 5.20 25.73
CA GLU A 236 13.62 6.52 26.26
C GLU A 236 12.12 6.89 26.12
N LEU A 237 11.45 6.41 25.06
CA LEU A 237 10.00 6.60 24.85
C LEU A 237 9.12 5.68 25.72
N ALA A 238 9.69 4.61 26.28
CA ALA A 238 8.99 3.74 27.23
C ALA A 238 8.90 4.35 28.65
N THR A 239 9.69 5.39 28.94
CA THR A 239 9.81 6.01 30.27
C THR A 239 9.04 7.33 30.45
N ILE A 240 8.33 7.84 29.44
CA ILE A 240 7.60 9.12 29.53
C ILE A 240 6.16 8.90 30.06
N PRO A 241 5.74 9.55 31.17
CA PRO A 241 4.38 9.41 31.73
C PRO A 241 3.25 9.86 30.79
N SER A 242 2.10 9.20 30.90
CA SER A 242 0.95 9.28 29.98
C SER A 242 0.20 10.62 29.89
N GLU A 243 0.53 11.63 30.69
CA GLU A 243 -0.31 12.83 30.82
C GLU A 243 -0.12 13.92 29.76
N THR A 244 0.90 13.83 28.89
CA THR A 244 1.15 14.86 27.85
C THR A 244 0.62 14.49 26.45
N ARG A 245 -0.26 13.49 26.32
CA ARG A 245 -0.63 12.87 25.02
C ARG A 245 -2.06 13.12 24.52
N ASN A 246 -2.65 14.28 24.77
CA ASN A 246 -3.94 14.62 24.16
C ASN A 246 -3.77 15.75 23.15
N ILE A 247 -3.72 15.40 21.86
CA ILE A 247 -4.08 16.31 20.78
C ILE A 247 -5.19 15.64 19.97
N THR A 248 -6.40 16.15 20.16
CA THR A 248 -7.59 15.84 19.36
C THR A 248 -7.40 16.39 17.94
N LEU A 249 -7.67 15.57 16.93
CA LEU A 249 -7.62 16.00 15.52
C LEU A 249 -8.91 16.75 15.16
N ASP A 250 -8.85 18.09 15.19
CA ASP A 250 -9.94 18.94 14.69
C ASP A 250 -9.98 18.95 13.15
N HIS A 251 -11.11 18.54 12.59
CA HIS A 251 -11.42 18.62 11.17
C HIS A 251 -11.86 20.04 10.78
N ALA A 252 -10.91 20.90 10.37
CA ALA A 252 -11.24 22.19 9.80
C ALA A 252 -11.51 22.09 8.29
N LYS A 253 -12.80 22.12 7.91
CA LYS A 253 -13.27 22.40 6.54
C LYS A 253 -12.77 23.78 6.11
N THR A 254 -11.97 23.86 5.05
CA THR A 254 -11.64 25.13 4.38
C THR A 254 -12.15 25.13 2.94
N ARG A 255 -13.12 26.03 2.70
CA ARG A 255 -13.59 26.50 1.39
C ARG A 255 -12.40 27.11 0.64
N ARG A 256 -12.20 26.75 -0.63
CA ARG A 256 -11.30 27.48 -1.54
C ARG A 256 -12.10 28.42 -2.43
N GLU A 257 -11.76 29.71 -2.38
CA GLU A 257 -12.08 30.69 -3.41
C GLU A 257 -11.00 30.63 -4.51
N SER A 258 -11.40 30.79 -5.77
CA SER A 258 -10.54 30.72 -6.95
C SER A 258 -10.04 32.12 -7.35
N PRO A 259 -8.74 32.33 -7.60
CA PRO A 259 -8.26 33.55 -8.25
C PRO A 259 -8.37 33.47 -9.78
N LYS A 260 -8.81 34.58 -10.38
CA LYS A 260 -8.98 34.83 -11.82
C LYS A 260 -7.62 34.94 -12.54
N ALA A 261 -7.55 34.40 -13.77
CA ALA A 261 -6.44 34.59 -14.70
C ALA A 261 -6.66 35.80 -15.63
N HIS A 262 -5.57 36.42 -16.09
CA HIS A 262 -5.53 37.37 -17.21
C HIS A 262 -4.50 36.92 -18.26
N PRO A 263 -4.67 37.30 -19.56
CA PRO A 263 -4.20 36.49 -20.68
C PRO A 263 -3.02 37.10 -21.48
N SER A 264 -2.28 36.25 -22.18
CA SER A 264 -1.48 36.55 -23.39
C SER A 264 -1.48 35.26 -24.24
N LYS A 265 -2.16 35.17 -25.40
CA LYS A 265 -1.93 35.69 -26.77
C LYS A 265 -0.59 35.28 -27.41
N ASP A 266 -0.63 34.19 -28.17
CA ASP A 266 -0.30 34.04 -29.62
C ASP A 266 -0.19 32.51 -29.88
N GLY A 267 -1.06 31.83 -30.63
CA GLY A 267 -1.16 31.77 -32.10
C GLY A 267 -1.31 30.30 -32.55
N ASP A 268 -2.47 29.96 -33.14
CA ASP A 268 -3.10 28.67 -33.52
C ASP A 268 -2.39 27.82 -34.63
N PRO A 269 -2.89 26.62 -35.08
CA PRO A 269 -4.11 25.87 -34.67
C PRO A 269 -4.04 24.33 -34.48
N ALA A 270 -5.06 23.85 -33.75
CA ALA A 270 -5.84 22.61 -33.94
C ALA A 270 -5.23 21.21 -33.63
N HIS A 271 -5.55 20.70 -32.43
CA HIS A 271 -6.25 19.41 -32.28
C HIS A 271 -6.99 19.39 -30.93
N SER A 272 -8.31 19.52 -30.97
CA SER A 272 -9.21 19.38 -29.82
C SER A 272 -9.72 17.93 -29.69
N ALA A 273 -9.53 17.29 -28.54
CA ALA A 273 -10.47 16.30 -28.01
C ALA A 273 -10.23 16.04 -26.52
N SER A 274 -11.31 15.82 -25.79
CA SER A 274 -11.47 15.68 -24.35
C SER A 274 -10.81 14.43 -23.75
N GLY A 275 -9.83 14.62 -22.86
CA GLY A 275 -9.01 13.54 -22.29
C GLY A 275 -9.61 12.70 -21.16
N THR A 276 -10.83 12.96 -20.70
CA THR A 276 -11.44 12.21 -19.57
C THR A 276 -12.57 11.28 -19.98
N SER A 277 -13.15 11.44 -21.18
CA SER A 277 -14.19 10.56 -21.71
C SER A 277 -13.59 9.32 -22.40
N GLY A 278 -12.44 9.46 -23.07
CA GLY A 278 -11.87 8.41 -23.90
C GLY A 278 -11.34 7.21 -23.12
N VAL A 279 -10.66 7.43 -22.00
CA VAL A 279 -10.06 6.33 -21.21
C VAL A 279 -11.13 5.46 -20.56
N LYS A 280 -12.19 6.07 -20.03
CA LYS A 280 -13.33 5.35 -19.47
C LYS A 280 -14.01 4.48 -20.55
N GLN A 281 -14.19 5.04 -21.73
CA GLN A 281 -14.83 4.35 -22.84
C GLN A 281 -13.98 3.20 -23.37
N ILE A 282 -12.66 3.36 -23.46
CA ILE A 282 -11.72 2.27 -23.81
C ILE A 282 -11.78 1.12 -22.81
N ILE A 283 -11.88 1.42 -21.51
CA ILE A 283 -12.00 0.40 -20.46
C ILE A 283 -13.36 -0.30 -20.55
N GLU A 284 -14.46 0.46 -20.71
CA GLU A 284 -15.80 -0.11 -20.86
C GLU A 284 -15.92 -0.98 -22.11
N ASP A 285 -15.32 -0.56 -23.23
CA ASP A 285 -15.35 -1.32 -24.49
C ASP A 285 -14.48 -2.58 -24.39
N ALA A 286 -13.33 -2.53 -23.72
CA ALA A 286 -12.52 -3.71 -23.43
C ALA A 286 -13.25 -4.71 -22.53
N LEU A 287 -14.02 -4.22 -21.54
CA LEU A 287 -14.82 -5.05 -20.64
C LEU A 287 -16.05 -5.65 -21.34
N ARG A 288 -16.68 -4.93 -22.27
CA ARG A 288 -17.78 -5.42 -23.11
C ARG A 288 -17.29 -6.48 -24.11
N ALA A 289 -16.14 -6.27 -24.74
CA ALA A 289 -15.53 -7.23 -25.65
C ALA A 289 -15.13 -8.55 -24.97
N ALA A 290 -14.78 -8.49 -23.68
CA ALA A 290 -14.48 -9.67 -22.87
C ALA A 290 -15.72 -10.35 -22.24
N GLY A 291 -16.93 -9.85 -22.48
CA GLY A 291 -18.18 -10.39 -21.92
C GLY A 291 -18.36 -10.16 -20.41
N LEU A 292 -17.57 -9.26 -19.82
CA LEU A 292 -17.54 -8.96 -18.39
C LEU A 292 -18.46 -7.78 -18.00
N MET A 293 -19.09 -7.16 -18.99
CA MET A 293 -20.05 -6.07 -18.84
C MET A 293 -21.11 -6.24 -19.93
N ARG A 294 -22.40 -6.25 -19.55
CA ARG A 294 -23.52 -6.25 -20.50
C ARG A 294 -23.90 -4.83 -20.88
#